data_AF-A0A484HLA9-F1
#
_entry.id   AF-A0A484HLA9-F1
#
_cell.length_a   1.000
_cell.length_b   1.000
_cell.length_c   1.000
_cell.angle_alpha   90.00
_cell.angle_beta   90.00
_cell.angle_gamma   90.00
#
_symmetry.space_group_name_H-M   'P 1'
#
loop_
_entity.id
_entity.type
_entity.pdbx_description
1 polymer ?
#
loop_
_entity_poly.entity_id
_entity_poly.type
_entity_poly.pdbx_seq_one_letter_code
_entity_poly.pdbx_strand_id
1 'polypeptide(L)'
;MENIPGNMGSALAGGKIKRVYGRMARSTFLIVDDRGGRTAVRNFMAMAGVMAAFLFVSAASAGIFFALYKGARDENAALSKDLAASRARAASLQDDKEMLLAKLAMLERASRGDLGPGRGKGPVKTRLTDFSLSGNPGGLRAAFRLGLEGVFEKPDSPWRLLAVLKGDAGDEKTWRFFPAGAFDSGEPSSPARGVAYSPGSNGPVTLDIKGAGDPSAFHLFRVYLFDSKGKLMSEREFSIK
;
A
#
# COMPACT_ATOMS: atom_id res chain seq x y z
N MET A 1 47.57 -37.48 92.93
CA MET A 1 47.54 -36.06 92.53
C MET A 1 48.77 -35.83 91.69
N GLU A 2 48.60 -35.62 90.39
CA GLU A 2 49.53 -34.84 89.56
C GLU A 2 48.77 -34.50 88.27
N ASN A 3 48.29 -33.26 88.25
CA ASN A 3 47.67 -32.59 87.12
C ASN A 3 48.79 -31.96 86.31
N ILE A 4 48.90 -32.31 85.03
CA ILE A 4 49.67 -31.51 84.07
C ILE A 4 48.71 -31.04 82.97
N PRO A 5 48.44 -29.73 82.86
CA PRO A 5 47.48 -29.16 81.93
C PRO A 5 48.11 -28.81 80.58
N GLY A 6 47.27 -28.94 79.54
CA GLY A 6 47.13 -28.03 78.40
C GLY A 6 48.37 -27.49 77.66
N ASN A 7 48.51 -27.88 76.39
CA ASN A 7 48.61 -26.91 75.27
C ASN A 7 48.49 -27.65 73.91
N MET A 8 47.27 -27.80 73.36
CA MET A 8 47.04 -28.33 71.99
C MET A 8 46.45 -27.25 71.06
N GLY A 9 46.87 -25.99 71.22
CA GLY A 9 46.36 -24.88 70.42
C GLY A 9 47.47 -24.00 69.87
N SER A 10 48.26 -24.47 68.88
CA SER A 10 49.08 -23.60 68.01
C SER A 10 49.92 -24.33 66.94
N ALA A 11 49.48 -25.46 66.39
CA ALA A 11 50.13 -26.08 65.22
C ALA A 11 49.36 -25.90 63.89
N LEU A 12 48.38 -24.99 63.87
CA LEU A 12 47.67 -24.54 62.66
C LEU A 12 48.20 -23.18 62.21
N ALA A 13 49.46 -23.12 61.78
CA ALA A 13 49.97 -21.96 61.04
C ALA A 13 51.13 -22.38 60.13
N GLY A 14 50.90 -22.35 58.81
CA GLY A 14 52.01 -22.20 57.85
C GLY A 14 52.16 -23.24 56.75
N GLY A 15 51.26 -24.21 56.60
CA GLY A 15 51.29 -25.14 55.47
C GLY A 15 50.71 -24.52 54.19
N LYS A 16 51.51 -23.79 53.40
CA LYS A 16 51.13 -23.43 52.02
C LYS A 16 50.91 -24.72 51.22
N ILE A 17 49.65 -25.12 51.03
CA ILE A 17 49.28 -26.18 50.10
C ILE A 17 49.58 -25.65 48.69
N LYS A 18 50.76 -25.98 48.15
CA LYS A 18 51.05 -25.88 46.72
C LYS A 18 50.06 -26.82 46.03
N ARG A 19 49.03 -26.26 45.37
CA ARG A 19 48.25 -27.03 44.39
C ARG A 19 49.21 -27.50 43.31
N VAL A 20 49.59 -28.77 43.37
CA VAL A 20 50.24 -29.45 42.25
C VAL A 20 49.17 -29.60 41.19
N TYR A 21 49.17 -28.70 40.20
CA TYR A 21 48.46 -28.93 38.95
C TYR A 21 48.98 -30.25 38.39
N GLY A 22 48.11 -31.26 38.36
CA GLY A 22 48.40 -32.57 37.81
C GLY A 22 48.92 -32.43 36.39
N ARG A 23 50.18 -32.81 36.18
CA ARG A 23 50.71 -33.05 34.84
C ARG A 23 49.80 -34.09 34.18
N MET A 24 49.10 -33.68 33.12
CA MET A 24 48.31 -34.57 32.28
C MET A 24 49.16 -35.78 31.88
N ALA A 25 48.68 -36.97 32.22
CA ALA A 25 49.30 -38.22 31.84
C ALA A 25 49.47 -38.25 30.31
N ARG A 26 50.70 -38.40 29.84
CA ARG A 26 51.00 -38.57 28.42
C ARG A 26 50.57 -39.96 28.00
N SER A 27 49.34 -40.10 27.52
CA SER A 27 48.81 -41.35 26.96
C SER A 27 49.54 -41.67 25.66
N THR A 28 50.45 -42.65 25.73
CA THR A 28 51.18 -43.15 24.56
C THR A 28 50.48 -44.41 24.08
N PHE A 29 49.85 -44.35 22.92
CA PHE A 29 49.26 -45.51 22.26
C PHE A 29 50.37 -46.30 21.57
N LEU A 30 50.54 -47.57 21.95
CA LEU A 30 51.49 -48.49 21.36
C LEU A 30 50.71 -49.47 20.49
N ILE A 31 50.88 -49.35 19.18
CA ILE A 31 50.43 -50.36 18.23
C ILE A 31 51.56 -51.40 18.15
N VAL A 32 51.23 -52.64 18.48
CA VAL A 32 52.13 -53.79 18.34
C VAL A 32 51.73 -54.50 17.07
N ASP A 33 52.60 -54.49 16.07
CA ASP A 33 52.44 -55.26 14.84
C ASP A 33 52.72 -56.75 15.11
N ASP A 34 52.17 -57.66 14.30
CA ASP A 34 52.32 -59.12 14.43
C ASP A 34 53.78 -59.58 14.31
N ARG A 35 54.66 -58.69 13.82
CA ARG A 35 56.12 -58.87 13.75
C ARG A 35 56.89 -58.34 14.98
N GLY A 36 56.20 -57.90 16.03
CA GLY A 36 56.80 -57.36 17.25
C GLY A 36 57.35 -55.92 17.12
N GLY A 37 57.12 -55.26 15.99
CA GLY A 37 57.46 -53.85 15.79
C GLY A 37 56.58 -52.94 16.64
N ARG A 38 57.19 -52.03 17.41
CA ARG A 38 56.48 -51.04 18.24
C ARG A 38 56.66 -49.65 17.66
N THR A 39 55.69 -49.16 16.90
CA THR A 39 55.66 -47.76 16.45
C THR A 39 54.82 -46.93 17.43
N ALA A 40 55.49 -46.15 18.28
CA ALA A 40 54.82 -45.24 19.21
C ALA A 40 54.43 -43.94 18.48
N VAL A 41 53.13 -43.72 18.28
CA VAL A 41 52.62 -42.49 17.68
C VAL A 41 52.50 -41.42 18.77
N ARG A 42 53.58 -40.65 18.94
CA ARG A 42 53.74 -39.67 20.02
C ARG A 42 52.68 -38.57 20.04
N ASN A 43 52.01 -38.30 18.92
CA ASN A 43 51.06 -37.20 18.74
C ASN A 43 49.63 -37.65 18.38
N PHE A 44 49.24 -38.90 18.65
CA PHE A 44 47.93 -39.43 18.25
C PHE A 44 46.74 -38.56 18.71
N MET A 45 46.78 -38.08 19.96
CA MET A 45 45.75 -37.17 20.49
C MET A 45 45.64 -35.86 19.72
N ALA A 46 46.75 -35.31 19.23
CA ALA A 46 46.74 -34.10 18.41
C ALA A 46 46.09 -34.36 17.04
N MET A 47 46.40 -35.50 16.41
CA MET A 47 45.82 -35.87 15.11
C MET A 47 44.31 -36.16 15.23
N ALA A 48 43.89 -36.87 16.27
CA ALA A 48 42.48 -37.08 16.58
C ALA A 48 41.75 -35.75 16.85
N GLY A 49 42.38 -34.83 17.57
CA GLY A 49 41.85 -33.48 17.80
C GLY A 49 41.65 -32.68 16.51
N VAL A 50 42.61 -32.72 15.58
CA VAL A 50 42.50 -32.06 14.28
C VAL A 50 41.37 -32.67 13.44
N MET A 51 41.26 -33.99 13.38
CA MET A 51 40.16 -34.65 12.66
C MET A 51 38.80 -34.31 13.25
N ALA A 52 38.68 -34.29 14.58
CA ALA A 52 37.44 -33.88 15.25
C ALA A 52 37.10 -32.42 14.91
N ALA A 53 38.07 -31.50 14.97
CA ALA A 53 37.86 -30.10 14.61
C ALA A 53 37.40 -29.96 13.15
N PHE A 54 37.99 -30.71 12.22
CA PHE A 54 37.59 -30.69 10.82
C PHE A 54 36.15 -31.19 10.61
N LEU A 55 35.76 -32.27 11.30
CA LEU A 55 34.38 -32.77 11.31
C LEU A 55 33.40 -31.74 11.86
N PHE A 56 33.76 -31.04 12.94
CA PHE A 56 32.93 -29.97 13.50
C PHE A 56 32.75 -28.82 12.52
N VAL A 57 33.81 -28.36 11.86
CA VAL A 57 33.73 -27.30 10.83
C VAL A 57 32.85 -27.76 9.67
N SER A 58 33.04 -28.97 9.18
CA SER A 58 32.23 -29.53 8.08
C SER A 58 30.74 -29.60 8.46
N ALA A 59 30.42 -30.07 9.66
CA ALA A 59 29.04 -30.15 10.14
C ALA A 59 28.42 -28.76 10.33
N ALA A 60 29.18 -27.80 10.87
CA ALA A 60 28.74 -26.42 11.02
C ALA A 60 28.46 -25.76 9.66
N SER A 61 29.37 -25.93 8.68
CA SER A 61 29.17 -25.43 7.32
C SER A 61 27.91 -26.03 6.68
N ALA A 62 27.71 -27.35 6.79
CA ALA A 62 26.51 -28.01 6.27
C ALA A 62 25.23 -27.45 6.91
N GLY A 63 25.23 -27.19 8.22
CA GLY A 63 24.10 -26.57 8.92
C GLY A 63 23.79 -25.15 8.41
N ILE A 64 24.82 -24.32 8.22
CA ILE A 64 24.65 -22.96 7.69
C ILE A 64 24.12 -23.00 6.26
N PHE A 65 24.70 -23.83 5.39
CA PHE A 65 24.23 -23.98 4.01
C PHE A 65 22.79 -24.47 3.94
N PHE A 66 22.38 -25.39 4.83
CA PHE A 66 21.00 -25.85 4.91
C PHE A 66 20.04 -24.73 5.31
N ALA A 67 20.42 -23.90 6.30
CA ALA A 67 19.61 -22.76 6.72
C ALA A 67 19.45 -21.72 5.59
N LEU A 68 20.53 -21.39 4.88
CA LEU A 68 20.49 -20.48 3.74
C LEU A 68 19.67 -21.05 2.58
N TYR A 69 19.82 -22.34 2.28
CA TYR A 69 19.03 -23.01 1.24
C TYR A 69 17.54 -22.99 1.56
N LYS A 70 17.16 -23.20 2.82
CA LYS A 70 15.76 -23.12 3.25
C LYS A 70 15.20 -21.71 3.06
N GLY A 71 15.93 -20.67 3.48
CA GLY A 71 15.53 -19.28 3.26
C GLY A 71 15.34 -18.94 1.78
N ALA A 72 16.31 -19.31 0.94
CA ALA A 72 16.24 -19.08 -0.50
C ALA A 72 15.07 -19.84 -1.18
N ARG A 73 14.69 -21.01 -0.65
CA ARG A 73 13.56 -21.78 -1.15
C ARG A 73 12.23 -21.14 -0.77
N ASP A 74 12.10 -20.67 0.47
CA ASP A 74 10.90 -20.00 0.96
C ASP A 74 10.67 -18.66 0.22
N GLU A 75 11.74 -17.89 -0.02
CA GLU A 75 11.69 -16.67 -0.83
C GLU A 75 11.29 -16.94 -2.28
N ASN A 76 11.86 -17.96 -2.93
CA ASN A 76 11.45 -18.35 -4.28
C ASN A 76 9.98 -18.77 -4.35
N ALA A 77 9.50 -19.49 -3.34
CA ALA A 77 8.08 -19.85 -3.24
C ALA A 77 7.20 -18.60 -3.11
N ALA A 78 7.57 -17.65 -2.26
CA ALA A 78 6.87 -16.37 -2.10
C ALA A 78 6.87 -15.55 -3.41
N LEU A 79 8.03 -15.38 -4.03
CA LEU A 79 8.17 -14.65 -5.30
C LEU A 79 7.35 -15.29 -6.43
N SER A 80 7.32 -16.63 -6.50
CA SER A 80 6.50 -17.34 -7.48
C SER A 80 5.01 -17.07 -7.30
N LYS A 81 4.55 -16.97 -6.05
CA LYS A 81 3.16 -16.67 -5.71
C LYS A 81 2.80 -15.22 -6.07
N ASP A 82 3.70 -14.28 -5.79
CA ASP A 82 3.51 -12.87 -6.16
C ASP A 82 3.51 -12.67 -7.68
N LEU A 83 4.38 -13.38 -8.39
CA LEU A 83 4.41 -13.37 -9.84
C LEU A 83 3.15 -13.98 -10.45
N ALA A 84 2.60 -15.05 -9.87
CA ALA A 84 1.30 -15.59 -10.27
C ALA A 84 0.15 -14.60 -10.00
N ALA A 85 0.15 -13.96 -8.83
CA ALA A 85 -0.87 -12.97 -8.46
C ALA A 85 -0.84 -11.72 -9.36
N SER A 86 0.36 -11.21 -9.68
CA SER A 86 0.52 -10.07 -10.59
C SER A 86 0.10 -10.41 -12.03
N ARG A 87 0.42 -11.60 -12.53
CA ARG A 87 -0.08 -12.09 -13.83
C ARG A 87 -1.60 -12.20 -13.85
N ALA A 88 -2.22 -12.71 -12.79
CA ALA A 88 -3.67 -12.78 -12.69
C ALA A 88 -4.32 -11.38 -12.71
N ARG A 89 -3.73 -10.39 -12.02
CA ARG A 89 -4.19 -9.00 -12.06
C ARG A 89 -4.03 -8.36 -13.45
N ALA A 90 -2.93 -8.65 -14.15
CA ALA A 90 -2.72 -8.15 -15.49
C ALA A 90 -3.75 -8.73 -16.48
N ALA A 91 -4.09 -10.01 -16.34
CA ALA A 91 -5.12 -10.66 -17.14
C ALA A 91 -6.50 -10.04 -16.89
N SER A 92 -6.91 -9.86 -15.62
CA SER A 92 -8.22 -9.25 -15.32
C SER A 92 -8.33 -7.81 -15.85
N LEU A 93 -7.25 -7.04 -15.80
CA LEU A 93 -7.22 -5.69 -16.38
C LEU A 93 -7.31 -5.68 -17.91
N GLN A 94 -6.77 -6.70 -18.58
CA GLN A 94 -6.95 -6.86 -20.02
C GLN A 94 -8.41 -7.17 -20.37
N ASP A 95 -9.06 -8.06 -19.62
CA ASP A 95 -10.47 -8.38 -19.80
C ASP A 95 -11.36 -7.14 -19.60
N ASP A 96 -11.10 -6.34 -18.56
CA ASP A 96 -11.81 -5.08 -18.30
C ASP A 96 -11.63 -4.09 -19.46
N LYS A 97 -10.40 -3.99 -20.00
CA LYS A 97 -10.11 -3.14 -21.15
C LYS A 97 -10.89 -3.58 -22.38
N GLU A 98 -10.95 -4.87 -22.67
CA GLU A 98 -11.72 -5.41 -23.80
C GLU A 98 -13.22 -5.16 -23.64
N MET A 99 -13.76 -5.35 -22.43
CA MET A 99 -15.15 -5.02 -22.14
C MET A 99 -15.45 -3.54 -22.37
N LEU A 100 -14.57 -2.64 -21.90
CA LEU A 100 -14.74 -1.20 -22.08
C LEU A 100 -14.64 -0.80 -23.56
N LEU A 101 -13.72 -1.41 -24.32
CA LEU A 101 -13.62 -1.21 -25.77
C LEU A 101 -14.86 -1.72 -26.50
N ALA A 102 -15.42 -2.86 -26.10
CA ALA A 102 -16.66 -3.38 -26.65
C ALA A 102 -17.84 -2.44 -26.37
N LYS A 103 -17.96 -1.93 -25.13
CA LYS A 103 -18.97 -0.92 -24.76
C LYS A 103 -18.80 0.36 -25.58
N LEU A 104 -17.56 0.82 -25.77
CA LEU A 104 -17.28 2.01 -26.56
C LEU A 104 -17.61 1.80 -28.05
N ALA A 105 -17.27 0.64 -28.61
CA ALA A 105 -17.61 0.29 -29.99
C ALA A 105 -19.14 0.14 -30.20
N MET A 106 -19.86 -0.42 -29.22
CA MET A 106 -21.33 -0.47 -29.25
C MET A 106 -21.95 0.92 -29.16
N LEU A 107 -21.43 1.78 -28.27
CA LEU A 107 -21.85 3.17 -28.16
C LEU A 107 -21.54 3.95 -29.44
N GLU A 108 -20.38 3.76 -30.05
CA GLU A 108 -20.02 4.37 -31.32
C GLU A 108 -20.96 3.89 -32.43
N ARG A 109 -21.25 2.59 -32.51
CA ARG A 109 -22.17 2.03 -33.50
C ARG A 109 -23.60 2.52 -33.30
N ALA A 110 -24.08 2.63 -32.07
CA ALA A 110 -25.38 3.23 -31.75
C ALA A 110 -25.40 4.73 -32.11
N SER A 111 -24.30 5.44 -31.88
CA SER A 111 -24.16 6.85 -32.27
C SER A 111 -24.03 7.05 -33.79
N ARG A 112 -23.54 6.05 -34.53
CA ARG A 112 -23.31 6.11 -35.98
C ARG A 112 -24.46 5.53 -36.80
N GLY A 113 -25.30 4.71 -36.18
CA GLY A 113 -26.42 4.00 -36.81
C GLY A 113 -27.68 4.82 -37.08
N ASP A 114 -27.71 6.10 -36.68
CA ASP A 114 -28.91 6.95 -36.83
C ASP A 114 -28.60 8.35 -37.35
N LEU A 115 -27.74 8.44 -38.37
CA LEU A 115 -27.44 9.69 -39.06
C LEU A 115 -27.70 9.56 -40.56
N GLY A 116 -28.98 9.73 -40.91
CA GLY A 116 -29.32 10.64 -42.01
C GLY A 116 -28.67 12.02 -41.77
N PRO A 117 -28.62 12.92 -42.77
CA PRO A 117 -27.84 14.17 -42.71
C PRO A 117 -28.45 15.18 -41.73
N GLY A 118 -28.33 14.92 -40.43
CA GLY A 118 -28.63 15.80 -39.32
C GLY A 118 -27.34 16.07 -38.57
N ARG A 119 -26.97 17.33 -38.44
CA ARG A 119 -25.81 17.82 -37.67
C ARG A 119 -25.76 17.22 -36.26
N GLY A 120 -24.99 16.15 -36.07
CA GLY A 120 -24.71 15.57 -34.76
C GLY A 120 -23.81 16.49 -33.96
N LYS A 121 -24.39 17.24 -33.01
CA LYS A 121 -23.68 17.96 -31.94
C LYS A 121 -22.76 17.00 -31.19
N GLY A 122 -21.45 17.23 -31.29
CA GLY A 122 -20.48 16.56 -30.41
C GLY A 122 -20.70 16.92 -28.93
N PRO A 123 -20.04 16.20 -28.00
CA PRO A 123 -20.12 16.50 -26.57
C PRO A 123 -19.71 17.96 -26.32
N VAL A 124 -20.55 18.69 -25.57
CA VAL A 124 -20.28 20.09 -25.21
C VAL A 124 -19.05 20.11 -24.33
N LYS A 125 -17.95 20.68 -24.84
CA LYS A 125 -16.75 20.88 -24.03
C LYS A 125 -17.04 22.00 -23.05
N THR A 126 -16.99 21.71 -21.77
CA THR A 126 -17.11 22.73 -20.74
C THR A 126 -15.74 23.10 -20.22
N ARG A 127 -15.53 24.38 -19.93
CA ARG A 127 -14.36 24.94 -19.26
C ARG A 127 -14.86 25.68 -18.03
N LEU A 128 -14.30 25.38 -16.86
CA LEU A 128 -14.62 26.11 -15.65
C LEU A 128 -13.46 27.08 -15.36
N THR A 129 -13.79 28.33 -15.05
CA THR A 129 -12.81 29.37 -14.70
C THR A 129 -13.23 30.06 -13.40
N ASP A 130 -12.29 30.76 -12.77
CA ASP A 130 -12.55 31.65 -11.63
C ASP A 130 -13.23 30.95 -10.44
N PHE A 131 -12.86 29.70 -10.18
CA PHE A 131 -13.35 28.96 -9.02
C PHE A 131 -12.81 29.59 -7.74
N SER A 132 -13.70 29.93 -6.82
CA SER A 132 -13.39 30.31 -5.45
C SER A 132 -14.37 29.63 -4.49
N LEU A 133 -13.82 29.23 -3.34
CA LEU A 133 -14.60 28.68 -2.23
C LEU A 133 -14.36 29.57 -1.01
N SER A 134 -15.42 30.20 -0.51
CA SER A 134 -15.36 31.12 0.62
C SER A 134 -16.32 30.69 1.72
N GLY A 135 -15.92 30.85 2.98
CA GLY A 135 -16.83 30.69 4.12
C GLY A 135 -17.84 31.84 4.20
N ASN A 136 -19.07 31.53 4.60
CA ASN A 136 -20.17 32.48 4.81
C ASN A 136 -20.87 32.13 6.15
N PRO A 137 -21.39 33.10 6.94
CA PRO A 137 -22.22 32.77 8.10
C PRO A 137 -23.41 31.87 7.70
N GLY A 138 -23.31 30.58 7.98
CA GLY A 138 -24.30 29.55 7.61
C GLY A 138 -23.82 28.47 6.63
N GLY A 139 -22.59 28.54 6.11
CA GLY A 139 -22.00 27.48 5.30
C GLY A 139 -20.89 27.94 4.37
N LEU A 140 -20.75 27.26 3.24
CA LEU A 140 -19.77 27.60 2.20
C LEU A 140 -20.46 28.21 0.99
N ARG A 141 -19.78 29.15 0.33
CA ARG A 141 -20.16 29.67 -0.97
C ARG A 141 -19.10 29.27 -1.99
N ALA A 142 -19.50 28.44 -2.96
CA ALA A 142 -18.69 28.14 -4.13
C ALA A 142 -19.12 29.07 -5.27
N ALA A 143 -18.19 29.87 -5.79
CA ALA A 143 -18.41 30.72 -6.94
C ALA A 143 -17.49 30.29 -8.08
N PHE A 144 -18.02 30.10 -9.28
CA PHE A 144 -17.24 29.74 -10.45
C PHE A 144 -17.92 30.21 -11.73
N ARG A 145 -17.17 30.30 -12.82
CA ARG A 145 -17.72 30.54 -14.15
C ARG A 145 -17.66 29.28 -14.99
N LEU A 146 -18.77 28.96 -15.64
CA LEU A 146 -18.85 27.86 -16.57
C LEU A 146 -18.83 28.43 -18.00
N GLY A 147 -17.68 28.31 -18.65
CA GLY A 147 -17.52 28.52 -20.08
C GLY A 147 -17.94 27.28 -20.86
N LEU A 148 -18.67 27.50 -21.96
CA LEU A 148 -19.07 26.45 -22.88
C LEU A 148 -18.29 26.65 -24.18
N GLU A 149 -17.54 25.64 -24.57
CA GLU A 149 -16.78 25.62 -25.81
C GLU A 149 -17.54 24.81 -26.86
N GLY A 150 -17.76 25.42 -28.01
CA GLY A 150 -18.44 24.81 -29.16
C GLY A 150 -19.76 25.49 -29.53
N VAL A 151 -20.34 25.05 -30.65
CA VAL A 151 -21.63 25.54 -31.13
C VAL A 151 -22.72 24.68 -30.50
N PHE A 152 -23.52 25.28 -29.62
CA PHE A 152 -24.73 24.68 -29.07
C PHE A 152 -25.93 25.53 -29.47
N GLU A 153 -27.04 24.88 -29.80
CA GLU A 153 -28.30 25.60 -29.92
C GLU A 153 -28.75 26.00 -28.53
N LYS A 154 -29.30 27.21 -28.43
CA LYS A 154 -29.93 27.69 -27.22
C LYS A 154 -30.98 26.66 -26.78
N PRO A 155 -30.88 26.10 -25.57
CA PRO A 155 -31.82 25.09 -25.14
C PRO A 155 -33.19 25.73 -24.86
N ASP A 156 -34.26 24.98 -25.13
CA ASP A 156 -35.64 25.39 -24.83
C ASP A 156 -35.93 25.43 -23.32
N SER A 157 -35.01 24.93 -22.50
CA SER A 157 -35.13 24.85 -21.05
C SER A 157 -33.76 24.97 -20.38
N PRO A 158 -33.69 25.54 -19.17
CA PRO A 158 -32.43 25.66 -18.45
C PRO A 158 -31.83 24.28 -18.17
N TRP A 159 -30.51 24.21 -18.28
CA TRP A 159 -29.74 23.04 -17.87
C TRP A 159 -29.77 22.90 -16.35
N ARG A 160 -29.40 21.72 -15.86
CA ARG A 160 -29.37 21.43 -14.43
C ARG A 160 -27.93 21.21 -14.00
N LEU A 161 -27.50 22.01 -13.04
CA LEU A 161 -26.18 21.93 -12.44
C LEU A 161 -26.28 21.27 -11.08
N LEU A 162 -25.45 20.25 -10.88
CA LEU A 162 -25.24 19.58 -9.62
C LEU A 162 -23.75 19.63 -9.28
N ALA A 163 -23.42 19.71 -7.99
CA ALA A 163 -22.04 19.77 -7.56
C ALA A 163 -21.81 18.93 -6.29
N VAL A 164 -20.57 18.47 -6.13
CA VAL A 164 -20.10 17.72 -4.97
C VAL A 164 -18.79 18.32 -4.49
N LEU A 165 -18.72 18.61 -3.21
CA LEU A 165 -17.45 18.84 -2.51
C LEU A 165 -17.05 17.54 -1.82
N LYS A 166 -15.84 17.06 -2.09
CA LYS A 166 -15.25 15.90 -1.42
C LYS A 166 -14.09 16.35 -0.53
N GLY A 167 -14.10 15.87 0.71
CA GLY A 167 -12.97 15.96 1.62
C GLY A 167 -11.99 14.85 1.33
N ASP A 168 -11.64 14.09 2.37
CA ASP A 168 -10.72 12.96 2.24
C ASP A 168 -11.27 11.86 1.32
N ALA A 169 -10.40 11.33 0.47
CA ALA A 169 -10.68 10.25 -0.46
C ALA A 169 -10.87 8.92 0.30
N GLY A 170 -12.03 8.77 0.94
CA GLY A 170 -12.37 7.56 1.69
C GLY A 170 -13.54 7.71 2.66
N ASP A 171 -13.94 8.94 2.99
CA ASP A 171 -15.07 9.16 3.89
C ASP A 171 -16.21 9.92 3.18
N GLU A 172 -17.16 9.17 2.62
CA GLU A 172 -18.36 9.72 1.98
C GLU A 172 -19.19 10.61 2.93
N LYS A 173 -19.06 10.45 4.26
CA LYS A 173 -19.77 11.29 5.23
C LYS A 173 -19.25 12.73 5.24
N THR A 174 -18.01 12.94 4.79
CA THR A 174 -17.43 14.28 4.61
C THR A 174 -17.95 14.97 3.36
N TRP A 175 -18.55 14.22 2.42
CA TRP A 175 -18.96 14.80 1.15
C TRP A 175 -20.17 15.70 1.35
N ARG A 176 -20.22 16.77 0.56
CA ARG A 176 -21.34 17.71 0.56
C ARG A 176 -21.89 17.81 -0.85
N PHE A 177 -23.16 17.47 -0.96
CA PHE A 177 -23.89 17.41 -2.21
C PHE A 177 -24.73 18.67 -2.38
N PHE A 178 -24.73 19.21 -3.60
CA PHE A 178 -25.50 20.38 -3.93
C PHE A 178 -26.30 20.16 -5.23
N PRO A 179 -27.63 20.32 -5.21
CA PRO A 179 -28.47 20.50 -4.02
C PRO A 179 -28.56 19.21 -3.18
N ALA A 180 -28.97 19.34 -1.91
CA ALA A 180 -29.08 18.21 -0.99
C ALA A 180 -30.08 17.15 -1.50
N GLY A 181 -29.75 15.87 -1.33
CA GLY A 181 -30.61 14.76 -1.74
C GLY A 181 -30.72 14.56 -3.26
N ALA A 182 -29.78 15.10 -4.03
CA ALA A 182 -29.69 14.86 -5.47
C ALA A 182 -28.72 13.73 -5.85
N PHE A 183 -28.14 13.07 -4.84
CA PHE A 183 -27.11 12.05 -5.00
C PHE A 183 -27.43 10.81 -4.18
N ASP A 184 -27.02 9.65 -4.70
CA ASP A 184 -27.00 8.37 -4.00
C ASP A 184 -25.58 7.79 -4.16
N SER A 185 -24.93 7.46 -3.05
CA SER A 185 -23.58 6.85 -3.05
C SER A 185 -22.54 7.62 -3.89
N GLY A 186 -22.61 8.95 -3.90
CA GLY A 186 -21.67 9.79 -4.66
C GLY A 186 -22.06 10.12 -6.10
N GLU A 187 -23.09 9.47 -6.64
CA GLU A 187 -23.56 9.67 -8.01
C GLU A 187 -24.88 10.45 -8.07
N PRO A 188 -25.09 11.31 -9.10
CA PRO A 188 -26.34 12.03 -9.28
C PRO A 188 -27.53 11.08 -9.48
N SER A 189 -28.41 10.97 -8.50
CA SER A 189 -29.62 10.14 -8.56
C SER A 189 -30.86 10.92 -9.02
N SER A 190 -30.83 12.25 -8.95
CA SER A 190 -31.96 13.11 -9.33
C SER A 190 -31.50 14.39 -10.05
N PRO A 191 -31.14 14.30 -11.34
CA PRO A 191 -30.71 15.46 -12.14
C PRO A 191 -31.72 16.62 -12.15
N ALA A 192 -33.02 16.31 -12.09
CA ALA A 192 -34.10 17.30 -12.06
C ALA A 192 -34.04 18.24 -10.85
N ARG A 193 -33.37 17.84 -9.76
CA ARG A 193 -33.21 18.67 -8.55
C ARG A 193 -32.13 19.73 -8.71
N GLY A 194 -31.27 19.64 -9.72
CA GLY A 194 -30.15 20.58 -9.93
C GLY A 194 -30.58 22.04 -10.07
N VAL A 195 -29.63 22.95 -9.82
CA VAL A 195 -29.84 24.38 -10.00
C VAL A 195 -29.96 24.69 -11.48
N ALA A 196 -30.96 25.50 -11.83
CA ALA A 196 -31.18 25.95 -13.19
C ALA A 196 -29.97 26.79 -13.66
N TYR A 197 -29.37 26.39 -14.78
CA TYR A 197 -28.28 27.09 -15.42
C TYR A 197 -28.67 27.43 -16.86
N SER A 198 -28.57 28.71 -17.21
CA SER A 198 -28.89 29.18 -18.55
C SER A 198 -27.60 29.41 -19.32
N PRO A 199 -27.30 28.59 -20.35
CA PRO A 199 -26.14 28.82 -21.20
C PRO A 199 -26.31 30.16 -21.92
N GLY A 200 -25.46 31.12 -21.58
CA GLY A 200 -25.57 32.53 -21.99
C GLY A 200 -25.50 33.53 -20.83
N SER A 201 -25.64 33.07 -19.58
CA SER A 201 -25.30 33.91 -18.42
C SER A 201 -23.78 33.99 -18.29
N ASN A 202 -23.18 35.15 -18.59
CA ASN A 202 -21.75 35.42 -18.35
C ASN A 202 -21.42 35.65 -16.86
N GLY A 203 -22.42 35.54 -15.96
CA GLY A 203 -22.24 35.70 -14.53
C GLY A 203 -21.58 34.50 -13.86
N PRO A 204 -20.91 34.70 -12.71
CA PRO A 204 -20.49 33.58 -11.88
C PRO A 204 -21.72 32.81 -11.40
N VAL A 205 -21.64 31.49 -11.46
CA VAL A 205 -22.55 30.56 -10.79
C VAL A 205 -22.16 30.52 -9.33
N THR A 206 -23.08 30.90 -8.44
CA THR A 206 -22.88 30.84 -6.99
C THR A 206 -23.73 29.75 -6.39
N LEU A 207 -23.10 28.85 -5.63
CA LEU A 207 -23.75 27.77 -4.91
C LEU A 207 -23.53 27.97 -3.41
N ASP A 208 -24.62 28.12 -2.66
CA ASP A 208 -24.61 28.24 -1.21
C ASP A 208 -24.85 26.87 -0.57
N ILE A 209 -23.81 26.33 0.05
CA ILE A 209 -23.75 24.98 0.62
C ILE A 209 -23.90 25.11 2.13
N LYS A 210 -25.13 24.90 2.61
CA LYS A 210 -25.46 24.96 4.03
C LYS A 210 -24.80 23.82 4.81
N GLY A 211 -24.32 24.11 6.02
CA GLY A 211 -23.75 23.10 6.91
C GLY A 211 -22.45 22.47 6.42
N ALA A 212 -21.81 23.06 5.40
CA ALA A 212 -20.43 22.77 5.10
C ALA A 212 -19.55 23.52 6.11
N GLY A 213 -18.59 22.81 6.71
CA GLY A 213 -17.68 23.34 7.73
C GLY A 213 -16.61 24.25 7.13
N ASP A 214 -15.39 24.16 7.65
CA ASP A 214 -14.23 24.88 7.12
C ASP A 214 -14.00 24.53 5.63
N PRO A 215 -13.82 25.52 4.72
CA PRO A 215 -13.45 25.27 3.33
C PRO A 215 -12.22 24.36 3.18
N SER A 216 -11.29 24.43 4.13
CA SER A 216 -10.03 23.68 4.14
C SER A 216 -10.21 22.17 4.28
N ALA A 217 -11.40 21.72 4.69
CA ALA A 217 -11.74 20.29 4.80
C ALA A 217 -12.07 19.63 3.45
N PHE A 218 -12.05 20.39 2.35
CA PHE A 218 -12.41 19.92 1.02
C PHE A 218 -11.21 20.01 0.07
N HIS A 219 -10.94 18.93 -0.66
CA HIS A 219 -9.82 18.84 -1.59
C HIS A 219 -10.29 18.72 -3.04
N LEU A 220 -11.53 18.32 -3.28
CA LEU A 220 -12.09 18.17 -4.61
C LEU A 220 -13.45 18.83 -4.73
N PHE A 221 -13.65 19.54 -5.83
CA PHE A 221 -14.94 20.05 -6.27
C PHE A 221 -15.29 19.43 -7.62
N ARG A 222 -16.42 18.73 -7.69
CA ARG A 222 -16.90 18.10 -8.92
C ARG A 222 -18.25 18.69 -9.34
N VAL A 223 -18.38 19.02 -10.61
CA VAL A 223 -19.60 19.60 -11.20
C VAL A 223 -20.13 18.69 -12.29
N TYR A 224 -21.43 18.43 -12.22
CA TYR A 224 -22.19 17.70 -13.21
C TYR A 224 -23.19 18.65 -13.87
N LEU A 225 -23.21 18.62 -15.20
CA LEU A 225 -24.13 19.41 -16.00
C LEU A 225 -25.04 18.48 -16.77
N PHE A 226 -26.35 18.64 -16.59
CA PHE A 226 -27.37 17.86 -17.26
C PHE A 226 -28.20 18.74 -18.17
N ASP A 227 -28.66 18.19 -19.29
CA ASP A 227 -29.67 18.86 -20.11
C ASP A 227 -31.05 18.85 -19.44
N SER A 228 -32.05 19.44 -20.11
CA SER A 228 -33.43 19.49 -19.61
C SER A 228 -34.12 18.12 -19.53
N LYS A 229 -33.57 17.10 -20.20
CA LYS A 229 -34.05 15.71 -20.19
C LYS A 229 -33.35 14.86 -19.13
N GLY A 230 -32.42 15.43 -18.37
CA GLY A 230 -31.63 14.73 -17.37
C GLY A 230 -30.46 13.91 -17.96
N LYS A 231 -30.08 14.14 -19.21
CA LYS A 231 -28.89 13.53 -19.81
C LYS A 231 -27.64 14.27 -19.34
N LEU A 232 -26.65 13.52 -18.87
CA LEU A 232 -25.34 14.08 -18.49
C LEU A 232 -24.65 14.64 -19.74
N MET A 233 -24.40 15.94 -19.73
CA MET A 233 -23.74 16.68 -20.81
C MET A 233 -22.25 16.85 -20.53
N SER A 234 -21.87 17.05 -19.27
CA SER A 234 -20.49 17.23 -18.87
C SER A 234 -20.29 16.89 -17.39
N GLU A 235 -19.11 16.34 -17.10
CA GLU A 235 -18.59 16.14 -15.75
C GLU A 235 -17.19 16.76 -15.67
N ARG A 236 -16.92 17.52 -14.62
CA ARG A 236 -15.62 18.13 -14.37
C ARG A 236 -15.24 18.06 -12.91
N GLU A 237 -13.98 17.78 -12.64
CA GLU A 237 -13.41 17.73 -11.30
C GLU A 237 -12.26 18.74 -11.18
N PHE A 238 -12.16 19.36 -10.00
CA PHE A 238 -11.19 20.40 -9.67
C PHE A 238 -10.57 20.12 -8.32
N SER A 239 -9.25 20.25 -8.22
CA SER A 239 -8.55 20.24 -6.95
C SER A 239 -8.66 21.61 -6.28
N ILE A 240 -9.06 21.61 -5.02
CA ILE A 240 -9.08 22.79 -4.16
C ILE A 240 -7.70 22.84 -3.50
N LYS A 241 -7.01 23.97 -3.66
CA LYS A 241 -5.70 24.22 -3.04
C LYS A 241 -5.85 25.00 -1.74
#